data_AF-A0A4Q7UID6-F1
#
_entry.id   AF-A0A4Q7UID6-F1
#
_cell.length_a   1.000
_cell.length_b   1.000
_cell.length_c   1.000
_cell.angle_alpha   90.00
_cell.angle_beta   90.00
_cell.angle_gamma   90.00
#
_symmetry.space_group_name_H-M   'P 1'
#
loop_
_entity.id
_entity.type
_entity.pdbx_description
1 polymer ?
#
loop_
_entity_poly.entity_id
_entity_poly.type
_entity_poly.pdbx_seq_one_letter_code
_entity_poly.pdbx_strand_id
1 'polypeptide(L)'
;MLITDDFLPVPVPESLSATYLVPMAGLPKVSAKTAVAALTGRLAEPVHGLARQMLDSPLMSVDTRPIAEFPELPPDLLTAFGATQEQLARLAAATHLVVVQAEYRPGWPPAHEWAARAVAAAVAESVDSDVVDVFGLQFLDPATALRSLPDEQGRIRLVDWVLVPYSSDTEGLWFTTKGLRRFGLLELQTQGVPDHLTRAWGAVMTGAARRLLRDWTDGLTGEEVPAFVQLPVLATVTGHDIAVAYGNPEQHGATAPVLLRLELDPATDPDADSFLSLRPPAGHPGPDGRYYAAACATLFSGIQPDVRYARSSDAMSRAVATARAALGDARARFVAGQLPTESQLVVKYGLPGDDGPEYVWAGVTSWEAPERIVGVSASDANTDESVRIGSPVVVETSDVVDWAVLDATGVIEGGWTQAVLDSGEPPTPKTP
;
A
#
# COMPACT_ATOMS: atom_id res chain seq x y z
N MET A 1 -0.08 -35.58 4.81
CA MET A 1 0.33 -34.60 3.79
C MET A 1 1.79 -34.27 4.09
N LEU A 2 2.71 -34.64 3.20
CA LEU A 2 4.14 -34.42 3.42
C LEU A 2 4.45 -32.98 3.04
N ILE A 3 4.84 -32.15 4.01
CA ILE A 3 5.62 -30.94 3.71
C ILE A 3 6.94 -31.48 3.15
N THR A 4 7.12 -31.37 1.85
CA THR A 4 8.44 -31.54 1.24
C THR A 4 9.18 -30.22 1.40
N ASP A 5 10.51 -30.25 1.53
CA ASP A 5 11.33 -29.03 1.67
C ASP A 5 11.09 -27.97 0.58
N ASP A 6 10.47 -28.37 -0.55
CA ASP A 6 10.22 -27.53 -1.72
C ASP A 6 8.84 -26.86 -1.77
N PHE A 7 7.82 -27.42 -1.11
CA PHE A 7 6.42 -26.97 -1.24
C PHE A 7 5.65 -26.89 0.09
N LEU A 8 4.88 -25.81 0.22
CA LEU A 8 3.99 -25.53 1.34
C LEU A 8 2.53 -25.74 0.89
N PRO A 9 1.82 -26.74 1.43
CA PRO A 9 0.41 -26.92 1.16
C PRO A 9 -0.43 -25.86 1.90
N VAL A 10 -1.19 -25.07 1.14
CA VAL A 10 -2.10 -24.05 1.67
C VAL A 10 -3.56 -24.50 1.43
N PRO A 11 -4.41 -24.53 2.46
CA PRO A 11 -5.80 -24.99 2.33
C PRO A 11 -6.61 -24.04 1.47
N VAL A 12 -7.44 -24.60 0.59
CA VAL A 12 -8.39 -23.85 -0.23
C VAL A 12 -9.74 -23.79 0.48
N PRO A 13 -10.31 -22.59 0.71
CA PRO A 13 -11.62 -22.48 1.32
C PRO A 13 -12.71 -23.02 0.38
N GLU A 14 -13.79 -23.59 0.93
CA GLU A 14 -14.89 -24.13 0.10
C GLU A 14 -15.65 -23.02 -0.63
N SER A 15 -15.78 -21.86 0.01
CA SER A 15 -16.46 -20.67 -0.51
C SER A 15 -15.75 -19.41 -0.02
N LEU A 16 -15.85 -18.35 -0.82
CA LEU A 16 -15.41 -17.00 -0.50
C LEU A 16 -16.62 -16.08 -0.52
N SER A 17 -16.62 -15.09 0.38
CA SER A 17 -17.67 -14.09 0.45
C SER A 17 -17.09 -12.69 0.29
N ALA A 18 -17.86 -11.83 -0.37
CA ALA A 18 -17.62 -10.40 -0.47
C ALA A 18 -18.79 -9.68 0.19
N THR A 19 -18.52 -8.66 0.99
CA THR A 19 -19.56 -7.78 1.57
C THR A 19 -19.14 -6.34 1.37
N TYR A 20 -20.06 -5.54 0.85
CA TYR A 20 -19.91 -4.10 0.68
C TYR A 20 -21.15 -3.40 1.21
N LEU A 21 -20.98 -2.25 1.84
CA LEU A 21 -22.09 -1.44 2.36
C LEU A 21 -22.15 -0.11 1.62
N VAL A 22 -23.36 0.39 1.37
CA VAL A 22 -23.58 1.75 0.88
C VAL A 22 -24.45 2.48 1.90
N PRO A 23 -23.88 3.39 2.71
CA PRO A 23 -24.64 4.17 3.67
C PRO A 23 -25.53 5.18 2.96
N MET A 24 -26.77 5.34 3.42
CA MET A 24 -27.70 6.30 2.83
C MET A 24 -28.76 6.83 3.80
N ALA A 25 -29.29 8.00 3.46
CA ALA A 25 -30.47 8.56 4.11
C ALA A 25 -31.74 8.15 3.34
N GLY A 26 -32.58 7.32 3.96
CA GLY A 26 -33.83 6.83 3.37
C GLY A 26 -33.65 5.57 2.54
N LEU A 27 -34.56 5.36 1.57
CA LEU A 27 -34.60 4.16 0.73
C LEU A 27 -34.05 4.43 -0.68
N PRO A 28 -33.48 3.41 -1.36
CA PRO A 28 -32.97 3.56 -2.71
C PRO A 28 -34.08 3.94 -3.69
N LYS A 29 -33.79 4.90 -4.57
CA LYS A 29 -34.73 5.38 -5.60
C LYS A 29 -34.76 4.48 -6.83
N VAL A 30 -33.71 3.69 -7.05
CA VAL A 30 -33.57 2.78 -8.18
C VAL A 30 -33.17 1.40 -7.68
N SER A 31 -33.54 0.36 -8.43
CA SER A 31 -33.11 -1.00 -8.12
C SER A 31 -31.61 -1.17 -8.44
N ALA A 32 -30.95 -2.13 -7.78
CA ALA A 32 -29.56 -2.48 -8.08
C ALA A 32 -29.35 -2.86 -9.55
N LYS A 33 -30.31 -3.58 -10.17
CA LYS A 33 -30.27 -3.92 -11.60
C LYS A 33 -30.29 -2.67 -12.48
N THR A 34 -31.13 -1.70 -12.14
CA THR A 34 -31.19 -0.40 -12.85
C THR A 34 -29.89 0.38 -12.68
N ALA A 35 -29.33 0.39 -11.46
CA ALA A 35 -28.05 1.05 -11.19
C ALA A 35 -26.91 0.43 -12.01
N VAL A 36 -26.77 -0.90 -12.04
CA VAL A 36 -25.74 -1.59 -12.84
C VAL A 36 -25.94 -1.39 -14.34
N ALA A 37 -27.19 -1.36 -14.82
CA ALA A 37 -27.47 -1.06 -16.22
C ALA A 37 -26.96 0.33 -16.64
N ALA A 38 -26.95 1.32 -15.73
CA ALA A 38 -26.42 2.65 -15.98
C ALA A 38 -24.89 2.69 -16.15
N LEU A 39 -24.17 1.65 -15.73
CA LEU A 39 -22.72 1.51 -15.92
C LEU A 39 -22.31 0.98 -17.30
N THR A 40 -23.27 0.76 -18.21
CA THR A 40 -22.98 0.28 -19.57
C THR A 40 -21.95 1.19 -20.26
N GLY A 41 -20.87 0.60 -20.78
CA GLY A 41 -19.77 1.33 -21.43
C GLY A 41 -18.80 2.03 -20.48
N ARG A 42 -19.02 1.98 -19.16
CA ARG A 42 -18.06 2.45 -18.13
C ARG A 42 -17.31 1.31 -17.44
N LEU A 43 -17.83 0.09 -17.55
CA LEU A 43 -17.19 -1.14 -17.10
C LEU A 43 -16.73 -1.97 -18.30
N ALA A 44 -15.63 -2.71 -18.14
CA ALA A 44 -15.26 -3.75 -19.08
C ALA A 44 -16.39 -4.80 -19.16
N GLU A 45 -16.72 -5.24 -20.38
CA GLU A 45 -17.87 -6.12 -20.63
C GLU A 45 -17.86 -7.41 -19.78
N PRO A 46 -16.72 -8.10 -19.56
CA PRO A 46 -16.70 -9.27 -18.69
C PRO A 46 -17.18 -8.98 -17.26
N VAL A 47 -16.86 -7.81 -16.71
CA VAL A 47 -17.29 -7.39 -15.37
C VAL A 47 -18.75 -6.99 -15.36
N HIS A 48 -19.20 -6.23 -16.37
CA HIS A 48 -20.59 -5.80 -16.49
C HIS A 48 -21.53 -7.00 -16.63
N GLY A 49 -21.20 -7.92 -17.54
CA GLY A 49 -21.93 -9.17 -17.74
C GLY A 49 -21.95 -10.03 -16.47
N LEU A 50 -20.81 -10.19 -15.80
CA LEU A 50 -20.70 -10.92 -14.54
C LEU A 50 -21.59 -10.31 -13.44
N ALA A 51 -21.54 -8.99 -13.24
CA ALA A 51 -22.34 -8.30 -12.23
C ALA A 51 -23.84 -8.50 -12.46
N ARG A 52 -24.28 -8.43 -13.73
CA ARG A 52 -25.68 -8.71 -14.11
C ARG A 52 -26.07 -10.16 -13.85
N GLN A 53 -25.23 -11.11 -14.25
CA GLN A 53 -25.48 -12.52 -14.03
C GLN A 53 -25.57 -12.86 -12.54
N MET A 54 -24.66 -12.32 -11.72
CA MET A 54 -24.66 -12.51 -10.27
C MET A 54 -25.94 -11.95 -9.63
N LEU A 55 -26.41 -10.76 -10.03
CA LEU A 55 -27.67 -10.16 -9.59
C LEU A 55 -28.93 -10.99 -9.96
N ASP A 56 -28.84 -11.83 -10.98
CA ASP A 56 -29.90 -12.76 -11.39
C ASP A 56 -29.76 -14.14 -10.74
N SER A 57 -28.72 -14.35 -9.93
CA SER A 57 -28.39 -15.63 -9.30
C SER A 57 -28.64 -15.60 -7.78
N PRO A 58 -28.81 -16.76 -7.13
CA PRO A 58 -28.91 -16.83 -5.67
C PRO A 58 -27.58 -16.59 -4.93
N LEU A 59 -26.46 -16.46 -5.66
CA LEU A 59 -25.12 -16.26 -5.11
C LEU A 59 -24.83 -14.79 -4.78
N MET A 60 -25.78 -13.88 -5.00
CA MET A 60 -25.68 -12.47 -4.62
C MET A 60 -26.99 -12.00 -4.01
N SER A 61 -26.89 -11.23 -2.92
CA SER A 61 -28.00 -10.49 -2.34
C SER A 61 -27.69 -8.99 -2.34
N VAL A 62 -28.75 -8.20 -2.52
CA VAL A 62 -28.70 -6.73 -2.39
C VAL A 62 -29.91 -6.30 -1.58
N ASP A 63 -29.68 -6.08 -0.28
CA ASP A 63 -30.73 -5.81 0.68
C ASP A 63 -30.57 -4.41 1.27
N THR A 64 -31.68 -3.69 1.46
CA THR A 64 -31.67 -2.42 2.19
C THR A 64 -32.17 -2.66 3.60
N ARG A 65 -31.35 -2.33 4.59
CA ARG A 65 -31.65 -2.56 6.01
C ARG A 65 -31.42 -1.31 6.84
N PRO A 66 -32.20 -1.06 7.90
CA PRO A 66 -31.92 0.02 8.85
C PRO A 66 -30.51 -0.12 9.43
N ILE A 67 -29.78 1.00 9.56
CA ILE A 67 -28.40 0.98 10.06
C ILE A 67 -28.31 0.48 11.51
N ALA A 68 -29.38 0.65 12.29
CA ALA A 68 -29.47 0.19 13.68
C ALA A 68 -29.44 -1.34 13.85
N GLU A 69 -29.55 -2.10 12.76
CA GLU A 69 -29.44 -3.57 12.77
C GLU A 69 -27.98 -4.07 12.68
N PHE A 70 -27.01 -3.16 12.51
CA PHE A 70 -25.60 -3.50 12.32
C PHE A 70 -24.76 -3.09 13.52
N PRO A 71 -23.65 -3.81 13.79
CA PRO A 71 -22.65 -3.33 14.74
C PRO A 71 -22.10 -1.98 14.26
N GLU A 72 -21.75 -1.12 15.22
CA GLU A 72 -21.13 0.17 14.92
C GLU A 72 -19.78 -0.05 14.25
N LEU A 73 -19.57 0.61 13.11
CA LEU A 73 -18.27 0.60 12.44
C LEU A 73 -17.33 1.56 13.20
N PRO A 74 -16.21 1.08 13.76
CA PRO A 74 -15.37 1.89 14.63
C PRO A 74 -14.73 3.07 13.88
N PRO A 75 -15.10 4.33 14.18
CA PRO A 75 -14.65 5.50 13.41
C PRO A 75 -13.15 5.74 13.51
N ASP A 76 -12.53 5.45 14.66
CA ASP A 76 -11.08 5.58 14.86
C ASP A 76 -10.31 4.62 13.96
N LEU A 77 -10.82 3.39 13.81
CA LEU A 77 -10.22 2.38 12.94
C LEU A 77 -10.40 2.77 11.47
N LEU A 78 -11.60 3.21 11.08
CA LEU A 78 -11.85 3.70 9.72
C LEU A 78 -10.93 4.90 9.38
N THR A 79 -10.71 5.81 10.33
CA THR A 79 -9.79 6.94 10.18
C THR A 79 -8.35 6.46 9.99
N ALA A 80 -7.90 5.48 10.78
CA ALA A 80 -6.58 4.87 10.64
C ALA A 80 -6.38 4.20 9.25
N PHE A 81 -7.46 3.76 8.61
CA PHE A 81 -7.49 3.21 7.25
C PHE A 81 -7.82 4.25 6.16
N GLY A 82 -7.82 5.54 6.50
CA GLY A 82 -7.89 6.65 5.53
C GLY A 82 -9.28 7.25 5.31
N ALA A 83 -10.27 6.93 6.13
CA ALA A 83 -11.60 7.57 6.04
C ALA A 83 -11.50 9.08 6.32
N THR A 84 -12.16 9.88 5.49
CA THR A 84 -12.24 11.33 5.69
C THR A 84 -13.35 11.69 6.68
N GLN A 85 -13.26 12.89 7.27
CA GLN A 85 -14.31 13.41 8.15
C GLN A 85 -15.68 13.51 7.43
N GLU A 86 -15.67 13.81 6.13
CA GLU A 86 -16.89 13.86 5.32
C GLU A 86 -17.54 12.47 5.16
N GLN A 87 -16.73 11.45 4.90
CA GLN A 87 -17.18 10.05 4.81
C GLN A 87 -17.76 9.55 6.15
N LEU A 88 -17.09 9.86 7.26
CA LEU A 88 -17.57 9.52 8.60
C LEU A 88 -18.87 10.25 8.94
N ALA A 89 -18.99 11.54 8.57
CA ALA A 89 -20.22 12.30 8.75
C ALA A 89 -21.38 11.73 7.92
N ARG A 90 -21.12 11.32 6.66
CA ARG A 90 -22.11 10.61 5.82
C ARG A 90 -22.57 9.30 6.46
N LEU A 91 -21.64 8.49 6.96
CA LEU A 91 -21.97 7.25 7.66
C LEU A 91 -22.79 7.51 8.92
N ALA A 92 -22.41 8.50 9.74
CA ALA A 92 -23.14 8.86 10.95
C ALA A 92 -24.55 9.41 10.68
N ALA A 93 -24.76 10.06 9.54
CA ALA A 93 -26.07 10.58 9.13
C ALA A 93 -26.95 9.54 8.42
N ALA A 94 -26.40 8.37 8.07
CA ALA A 94 -27.14 7.32 7.38
C ALA A 94 -28.24 6.75 8.28
N THR A 95 -29.39 6.44 7.68
CA THR A 95 -30.49 5.73 8.37
C THR A 95 -30.60 4.29 7.90
N HIS A 96 -30.09 3.99 6.72
CA HIS A 96 -30.11 2.67 6.10
C HIS A 96 -28.75 2.35 5.48
N LEU A 97 -28.48 1.07 5.33
CA LEU A 97 -27.39 0.52 4.54
C LEU A 97 -27.98 -0.30 3.40
N VAL A 98 -27.47 -0.12 2.19
CA VAL A 98 -27.58 -1.17 1.18
C VAL A 98 -26.42 -2.13 1.40
N VAL A 99 -26.75 -3.38 1.69
CA VAL A 99 -25.79 -4.48 1.87
C VAL A 99 -25.72 -5.24 0.57
N VAL A 100 -24.55 -5.26 -0.05
CA VAL A 100 -24.26 -6.08 -1.23
C VAL A 100 -23.39 -7.23 -0.76
N GLN A 101 -23.92 -8.45 -0.83
CA GLN A 101 -23.18 -9.67 -0.48
C GLN A 101 -23.12 -10.59 -1.68
N ALA A 102 -21.97 -11.22 -1.89
CA ALA A 102 -21.81 -12.25 -2.89
C ALA A 102 -20.97 -13.39 -2.35
N GLU A 103 -21.31 -14.62 -2.73
CA GLU A 103 -20.57 -15.83 -2.38
C GLU A 103 -20.19 -16.60 -3.64
N TYR A 104 -18.96 -17.09 -3.71
CA TYR A 104 -18.52 -17.89 -4.83
C TYR A 104 -17.37 -18.82 -4.46
N ARG A 105 -17.16 -19.88 -5.25
CA ARG A 105 -15.99 -20.74 -5.09
C ARG A 105 -14.69 -19.97 -5.37
N PRO A 106 -13.56 -20.32 -4.74
CA PRO A 106 -12.26 -19.76 -5.11
C PRO A 106 -11.94 -19.98 -6.58
N GLY A 107 -11.28 -18.99 -7.19
CA GLY A 107 -10.84 -19.07 -8.57
C GLY A 107 -10.46 -17.71 -9.12
N TRP A 108 -9.97 -17.72 -10.36
CA TRP A 108 -9.77 -16.52 -11.16
C TRP A 108 -10.68 -16.56 -12.39
N PRO A 109 -11.52 -15.55 -12.62
CA PRO A 109 -11.66 -14.32 -11.83
C PRO A 109 -12.35 -14.53 -10.46
N PRO A 110 -12.07 -13.69 -9.45
CA PRO A 110 -12.76 -13.71 -8.15
C PRO A 110 -14.16 -13.09 -8.30
N ALA A 111 -15.09 -13.91 -8.78
CA ALA A 111 -16.39 -13.46 -9.26
C ALA A 111 -17.22 -12.72 -8.19
N HIS A 112 -17.18 -13.19 -6.94
CA HIS A 112 -17.86 -12.57 -5.79
C HIS A 112 -17.38 -11.14 -5.56
N GLU A 113 -16.06 -10.92 -5.52
CA GLU A 113 -15.48 -9.59 -5.28
C GLU A 113 -15.77 -8.61 -6.42
N TRP A 114 -15.54 -9.03 -7.66
CA TRP A 114 -15.72 -8.15 -8.82
C TRP A 114 -17.18 -7.76 -9.01
N ALA A 115 -18.10 -8.73 -8.89
CA ALA A 115 -19.52 -8.45 -9.03
C ALA A 115 -20.04 -7.59 -7.87
N ALA A 116 -19.72 -7.94 -6.62
CA ALA A 116 -20.22 -7.21 -5.46
C ALA A 116 -19.70 -5.77 -5.42
N ARG A 117 -18.41 -5.53 -5.72
CA ARG A 117 -17.86 -4.17 -5.79
C ARG A 117 -18.49 -3.36 -6.92
N ALA A 118 -18.70 -3.96 -8.10
CA ALA A 118 -19.36 -3.28 -9.22
C ALA A 118 -20.80 -2.87 -8.89
N VAL A 119 -21.56 -3.77 -8.26
CA VAL A 119 -22.94 -3.51 -7.82
C VAL A 119 -22.98 -2.44 -6.73
N ALA A 120 -22.11 -2.54 -5.72
CA ALA A 120 -22.02 -1.55 -4.64
C ALA A 120 -21.66 -0.16 -5.18
N ALA A 121 -20.69 -0.07 -6.09
CA ALA A 121 -20.32 1.19 -6.74
C ALA A 121 -21.47 1.79 -7.55
N ALA A 122 -22.21 0.96 -8.30
CA ALA A 122 -23.38 1.41 -9.05
C ALA A 122 -24.47 1.99 -8.12
N VAL A 123 -24.75 1.30 -7.02
CA VAL A 123 -25.73 1.74 -6.02
C VAL A 123 -25.26 3.03 -5.35
N ALA A 124 -24.00 3.10 -4.91
CA ALA A 124 -23.40 4.27 -4.29
C ALA A 124 -23.49 5.51 -5.19
N GLU A 125 -23.18 5.38 -6.48
CA GLU A 125 -23.33 6.47 -7.46
C GLU A 125 -24.80 6.94 -7.59
N SER A 126 -25.76 6.01 -7.54
CA SER A 126 -27.19 6.35 -7.67
C SER A 126 -27.77 7.09 -6.46
N VAL A 127 -27.08 7.05 -5.32
CA VAL A 127 -27.52 7.69 -4.07
C VAL A 127 -26.56 8.77 -3.57
N ASP A 128 -25.55 9.13 -4.37
CA ASP A 128 -24.51 10.12 -4.02
C ASP A 128 -23.81 9.80 -2.69
N SER A 129 -23.34 8.56 -2.57
CA SER A 129 -22.66 8.05 -1.38
C SER A 129 -21.39 7.29 -1.76
N ASP A 130 -20.68 6.82 -0.74
CA ASP A 130 -19.48 6.00 -0.86
C ASP A 130 -19.80 4.51 -0.70
N VAL A 131 -18.87 3.66 -1.13
CA VAL A 131 -18.85 2.24 -0.81
C VAL A 131 -17.96 2.02 0.41
N VAL A 132 -18.46 1.29 1.40
CA VAL A 132 -17.66 0.79 2.52
C VAL A 132 -17.27 -0.66 2.22
N ASP A 133 -15.96 -0.88 2.00
CA ASP A 133 -15.35 -2.22 1.99
C ASP A 133 -15.16 -2.64 3.45
N VAL A 134 -16.04 -3.50 3.97
CA VAL A 134 -15.97 -3.96 5.37
C VAL A 134 -14.79 -4.90 5.62
N PHE A 135 -14.29 -5.55 4.56
CA PHE A 135 -13.12 -6.42 4.67
C PHE A 135 -11.86 -5.58 4.81
N GLY A 136 -11.68 -4.60 3.92
CA GLY A 136 -10.54 -3.67 3.91
C GLY A 136 -10.62 -2.55 4.95
N LEU A 137 -11.81 -2.31 5.50
CA LEU A 137 -12.15 -1.16 6.36
C LEU A 137 -11.92 0.19 5.66
N GLN A 138 -12.25 0.27 4.37
CA GLN A 138 -12.02 1.45 3.54
C GLN A 138 -13.32 2.03 3.00
N PHE A 139 -13.33 3.36 2.87
CA PHE A 139 -14.31 4.05 2.04
C PHE A 139 -13.74 4.23 0.64
N LEU A 140 -14.56 3.90 -0.36
CA LEU A 140 -14.26 4.09 -1.78
C LEU A 140 -15.36 4.97 -2.36
N ASP A 141 -14.98 6.11 -2.93
CA ASP A 141 -15.92 6.82 -3.80
C ASP A 141 -16.27 5.93 -5.00
N PRO A 142 -17.45 6.11 -5.64
CA PRO A 142 -17.88 5.25 -6.74
C PRO A 142 -16.87 5.18 -7.89
N ALA A 143 -16.18 6.27 -8.21
CA ALA A 143 -15.20 6.28 -9.29
C ALA A 143 -13.94 5.48 -8.91
N THR A 144 -13.47 5.57 -7.67
CA THR A 144 -12.36 4.75 -7.15
C THR A 144 -12.74 3.26 -7.13
N ALA A 145 -13.93 2.92 -6.66
CA ALA A 145 -14.42 1.54 -6.67
C ALA A 145 -14.48 0.98 -8.10
N LEU A 146 -14.99 1.74 -9.07
CA LEU A 146 -15.05 1.32 -10.47
C LEU A 146 -13.66 1.22 -11.12
N ARG A 147 -12.74 2.15 -10.84
CA ARG A 147 -11.36 2.09 -11.36
C ARG A 147 -10.54 0.90 -10.84
N SER A 148 -10.89 0.37 -9.68
CA SER A 148 -10.20 -0.79 -9.09
C SER A 148 -10.59 -2.13 -9.73
N LEU A 149 -11.73 -2.17 -10.43
CA LEU A 149 -12.20 -3.35 -11.17
C LEU A 149 -11.29 -3.61 -12.38
N PRO A 150 -11.25 -4.86 -12.88
CA PRO A 150 -10.34 -5.21 -13.95
C PRO A 150 -10.64 -4.48 -15.26
N ASP A 151 -9.59 -4.22 -16.02
CA ASP A 151 -9.68 -3.67 -17.38
C ASP A 151 -10.21 -4.71 -18.39
N GLU A 152 -10.26 -4.32 -19.66
CA GLU A 152 -10.71 -5.20 -20.75
C GLU A 152 -9.87 -6.48 -20.91
N GLN A 153 -8.64 -6.48 -20.39
CA GLN A 153 -7.74 -7.64 -20.39
C GLN A 153 -7.83 -8.45 -19.09
N GLY A 154 -8.73 -8.09 -18.17
CA GLY A 154 -8.87 -8.77 -16.88
C GLY A 154 -7.80 -8.39 -15.86
N ARG A 155 -7.01 -7.32 -16.10
CA ARG A 155 -5.91 -6.91 -15.24
C ARG A 155 -6.42 -6.01 -14.12
N ILE A 156 -5.96 -6.26 -12.89
CA ILE A 156 -6.23 -5.43 -11.72
C ILE A 156 -4.93 -4.81 -11.19
N ARG A 157 -5.08 -3.68 -10.48
CA ARG A 157 -4.04 -3.13 -9.61
C ARG A 157 -4.24 -3.74 -8.23
N LEU A 158 -3.35 -4.64 -7.80
CA LEU A 158 -3.52 -5.35 -6.53
C LEU A 158 -3.56 -4.39 -5.32
N VAL A 159 -2.85 -3.25 -5.41
CA VAL A 159 -2.86 -2.20 -4.38
C VAL A 159 -4.24 -1.60 -4.10
N ASP A 160 -5.19 -1.72 -5.04
CA ASP A 160 -6.56 -1.25 -4.86
C ASP A 160 -7.46 -2.29 -4.12
N TRP A 161 -6.89 -3.45 -3.75
CA TRP A 161 -7.57 -4.58 -3.12
C TRP A 161 -6.88 -5.11 -1.86
N VAL A 162 -5.56 -4.90 -1.75
CA VAL A 162 -4.72 -5.38 -0.64
C VAL A 162 -3.99 -4.21 -0.01
N LEU A 163 -4.17 -4.06 1.30
CA LEU A 163 -3.46 -3.11 2.13
C LEU A 163 -2.25 -3.77 2.78
N VAL A 164 -1.26 -2.95 3.09
CA VAL A 164 -0.03 -3.38 3.78
C VAL A 164 0.17 -2.49 5.01
N PRO A 165 -0.64 -2.67 6.08
CA PRO A 165 -0.40 -1.99 7.34
C PRO A 165 0.91 -2.47 7.99
N TYR A 166 1.44 -1.62 8.86
CA TYR A 166 2.57 -1.96 9.72
C TYR A 166 2.38 -1.37 11.12
N SER A 167 3.06 -1.99 12.08
CA SER A 167 3.14 -1.53 13.46
C SER A 167 4.57 -1.71 13.96
N SER A 168 5.02 -0.85 14.87
CA SER A 168 6.34 -0.97 15.48
C SER A 168 6.30 -1.93 16.66
N ASP A 169 7.34 -2.76 16.79
CA ASP A 169 7.62 -3.60 17.95
C ASP A 169 9.08 -3.43 18.41
N THR A 170 9.54 -4.27 19.35
CA THR A 170 10.91 -4.19 19.90
C THR A 170 12.00 -4.69 18.95
N GLU A 171 11.64 -5.40 17.88
CA GLU A 171 12.54 -6.00 16.90
C GLU A 171 12.56 -5.25 15.56
N GLY A 172 11.60 -4.33 15.35
CA GLY A 172 11.49 -3.45 14.19
C GLY A 172 10.02 -3.22 13.82
N LEU A 173 9.73 -3.08 12.53
CA LEU A 173 8.36 -3.04 12.04
C LEU A 173 7.84 -4.46 11.76
N TRP A 174 6.61 -4.70 12.19
CA TRP A 174 5.77 -5.82 11.79
C TRP A 174 4.81 -5.37 10.69
N PHE A 175 5.03 -5.90 9.49
CA PHE A 175 4.18 -5.73 8.32
C PHE A 175 3.20 -6.88 8.21
N THR A 176 1.95 -6.58 7.90
CA THR A 176 0.94 -7.58 7.50
C THR A 176 0.26 -7.16 6.20
N THR A 177 -0.32 -8.10 5.46
CA THR A 177 -1.30 -7.76 4.43
C THR A 177 -2.72 -7.81 5.01
N LYS A 178 -3.62 -7.04 4.40
CA LYS A 178 -5.05 -7.15 4.60
C LYS A 178 -5.74 -7.08 3.25
N GLY A 179 -6.26 -8.20 2.79
CA GLY A 179 -6.97 -8.29 1.52
C GLY A 179 -6.78 -9.62 0.79
N LEU A 180 -5.74 -10.40 1.09
CA LEU A 180 -5.47 -11.63 0.33
C LEU A 180 -6.53 -12.70 0.55
N ARG A 181 -7.16 -12.75 1.72
CA ARG A 181 -8.20 -13.75 2.02
C ARG A 181 -9.44 -13.60 1.15
N ARG A 182 -9.69 -12.41 0.59
CA ARG A 182 -10.77 -12.19 -0.38
C ARG A 182 -10.57 -13.02 -1.67
N PHE A 183 -9.33 -13.43 -1.95
CA PHE A 183 -8.96 -14.32 -3.05
C PHE A 183 -8.73 -15.78 -2.60
N GLY A 184 -8.96 -16.09 -1.33
CA GLY A 184 -8.74 -17.40 -0.72
C GLY A 184 -7.31 -17.68 -0.27
N LEU A 185 -6.39 -16.71 -0.40
CA LEU A 185 -5.01 -16.84 0.05
C LEU A 185 -4.86 -16.30 1.49
N LEU A 186 -3.98 -16.91 2.30
CA LEU A 186 -3.65 -16.38 3.62
C LEU A 186 -2.99 -14.99 3.52
N GLU A 187 -3.18 -14.16 4.54
CA GLU A 187 -2.46 -12.89 4.64
C GLU A 187 -0.95 -13.15 4.84
N LEU A 188 -0.11 -12.23 4.35
CA LEU A 188 1.34 -12.30 4.54
C LEU A 188 1.73 -11.52 5.80
N GLN A 189 2.85 -11.90 6.39
CA GLN A 189 3.51 -11.08 7.38
C GLN A 189 5.03 -11.03 7.23
N THR A 190 5.65 -10.00 7.80
CA THR A 190 7.09 -9.91 8.02
C THR A 190 7.35 -9.15 9.31
N GLN A 191 8.19 -9.69 10.20
CA GLN A 191 8.57 -9.06 11.46
C GLN A 191 10.04 -8.62 11.41
N GLY A 192 10.43 -7.67 12.25
CA GLY A 192 11.82 -7.20 12.35
C GLY A 192 12.32 -6.45 11.12
N VAL A 193 11.44 -5.73 10.42
CA VAL A 193 11.80 -4.90 9.27
C VAL A 193 12.34 -3.56 9.76
N PRO A 194 13.55 -3.13 9.39
CA PRO A 194 14.08 -1.82 9.78
C PRO A 194 13.19 -0.65 9.34
N ASP A 195 12.96 0.32 10.22
CA ASP A 195 12.02 1.43 10.00
C ASP A 195 12.31 2.26 8.74
N HIS A 196 13.59 2.47 8.41
CA HIS A 196 13.99 3.19 7.20
C HIS A 196 13.59 2.48 5.90
N LEU A 197 13.17 1.20 5.96
CA LEU A 197 12.68 0.44 4.81
C LEU A 197 11.16 0.50 4.63
N THR A 198 10.42 1.25 5.46
CA THR A 198 8.95 1.21 5.50
C THR A 198 8.29 1.19 4.12
N ARG A 199 8.61 2.18 3.27
CA ARG A 199 8.02 2.31 1.93
C ARG A 199 8.49 1.21 0.97
N ALA A 200 9.79 0.90 0.99
CA ALA A 200 10.39 -0.09 0.11
C ALA A 200 9.86 -1.49 0.44
N TRP A 201 9.83 -1.86 1.71
CA TRP A 201 9.34 -3.16 2.17
C TRP A 201 7.83 -3.30 1.96
N GLY A 202 7.05 -2.24 2.16
CA GLY A 202 5.63 -2.23 1.80
C GLY A 202 5.39 -2.60 0.32
N ALA A 203 6.21 -2.05 -0.59
CA ALA A 203 6.15 -2.41 -2.01
C ALA A 203 6.62 -3.86 -2.28
N VAL A 204 7.65 -4.35 -1.57
CA VAL A 204 8.07 -5.77 -1.64
C VAL A 204 6.94 -6.69 -1.18
N MET A 205 6.25 -6.36 -0.09
CA MET A 205 5.08 -7.12 0.41
C MET A 205 3.97 -7.18 -0.64
N THR A 206 3.64 -6.06 -1.30
CA THR A 206 2.64 -6.05 -2.39
C THR A 206 3.11 -6.87 -3.60
N GLY A 207 4.38 -6.81 -3.98
CA GLY A 207 4.95 -7.63 -5.04
C GLY A 207 4.93 -9.13 -4.71
N ALA A 208 5.29 -9.50 -3.49
CA ALA A 208 5.20 -10.87 -2.98
C ALA A 208 3.75 -11.37 -3.00
N ALA A 209 2.80 -10.55 -2.53
CA ALA A 209 1.38 -10.84 -2.60
C ALA A 209 0.92 -11.09 -4.05
N ARG A 210 1.36 -10.27 -5.01
CA ARG A 210 1.06 -10.47 -6.44
C ARG A 210 1.64 -11.78 -6.98
N ARG A 211 2.90 -12.07 -6.66
CA ARG A 211 3.58 -13.29 -7.06
C ARG A 211 2.83 -14.53 -6.53
N LEU A 212 2.52 -14.54 -5.24
CA LEU A 212 1.83 -15.65 -4.59
C LEU A 212 0.39 -15.79 -5.05
N LEU A 213 -0.31 -14.67 -5.30
CA LEU A 213 -1.65 -14.72 -5.87
C LEU A 213 -1.64 -15.37 -7.26
N ARG A 214 -0.61 -15.13 -8.08
CA ARG A 214 -0.47 -15.81 -9.38
C ARG A 214 -0.24 -17.31 -9.20
N ASP A 215 0.73 -17.71 -8.37
CA ASP A 215 1.02 -19.13 -8.10
C ASP A 215 -0.22 -19.83 -7.48
N TRP A 216 -0.98 -19.13 -6.63
CA TRP A 216 -2.26 -19.57 -6.07
C TRP A 216 -3.32 -19.79 -7.14
N THR A 217 -3.56 -18.80 -8.01
CA THR A 217 -4.56 -18.90 -9.07
C THR A 217 -4.21 -19.97 -10.09
N ASP A 218 -2.92 -20.16 -10.39
CA ASP A 218 -2.45 -21.23 -11.27
C ASP A 218 -2.75 -22.61 -10.63
N GLY A 219 -2.54 -22.73 -9.32
CA GLY A 219 -2.88 -23.94 -8.57
C GLY A 219 -4.38 -24.25 -8.46
N LEU A 220 -5.24 -23.24 -8.63
CA LEU A 220 -6.70 -23.41 -8.69
C LEU A 220 -7.20 -23.81 -10.09
N THR A 221 -6.32 -23.90 -11.09
CA THR A 221 -6.73 -24.30 -12.44
C THR A 221 -7.07 -25.79 -12.49
N GLY A 222 -8.27 -26.12 -12.97
CA GLY A 222 -8.78 -27.49 -13.05
C GLY A 222 -10.30 -27.54 -13.17
N GLU A 223 -10.85 -28.72 -13.44
CA GLU A 223 -12.32 -28.92 -13.43
C GLU A 223 -12.89 -28.87 -12.00
N GLU A 224 -12.14 -29.38 -11.03
CA GLU A 224 -12.46 -29.38 -9.61
C GLU A 224 -11.51 -28.45 -8.83
N VAL A 225 -12.06 -27.74 -7.83
CA VAL A 225 -11.27 -26.92 -6.92
C VAL A 225 -10.51 -27.84 -5.97
N PRO A 226 -9.17 -27.80 -5.91
CA PRO A 226 -8.41 -28.70 -5.05
C PRO A 226 -8.61 -28.33 -3.58
N ALA A 227 -8.45 -29.28 -2.66
CA ALA A 227 -8.49 -29.00 -1.22
C ALA A 227 -7.27 -28.21 -0.74
N PHE A 228 -6.14 -28.30 -1.45
CA PHE A 228 -4.89 -27.60 -1.14
C PHE A 228 -4.21 -27.14 -2.43
N VAL A 229 -3.60 -25.95 -2.40
CA VAL A 229 -2.65 -25.49 -3.42
C VAL A 229 -1.24 -25.60 -2.85
N GLN A 230 -0.31 -26.09 -3.66
CA GLN A 230 1.11 -26.17 -3.31
C GLN A 230 1.79 -24.85 -3.68
N LEU A 231 2.17 -24.05 -2.69
CA LEU A 231 3.00 -22.87 -2.90
C LEU A 231 4.49 -23.24 -2.77
N PRO A 232 5.40 -22.60 -3.52
CA PRO A 232 6.83 -22.85 -3.36
C PRO A 232 7.30 -22.36 -1.99
N VAL A 233 8.08 -23.17 -1.26
CA VAL A 233 8.69 -22.73 0.01
C VAL A 233 9.62 -21.54 -0.20
N LEU A 234 10.24 -21.40 -1.38
CA LEU A 234 11.01 -20.22 -1.78
C LEU A 234 10.28 -19.47 -2.90
N ALA A 235 9.67 -18.35 -2.55
CA ALA A 235 9.04 -17.44 -3.50
C ALA A 235 10.08 -16.52 -4.13
N THR A 236 10.09 -16.45 -5.46
CA THR A 236 10.94 -15.52 -6.22
C THR A 236 10.17 -14.24 -6.53
N VAL A 237 10.55 -13.13 -5.92
CA VAL A 237 9.95 -11.81 -6.10
C VAL A 237 10.84 -10.96 -7.00
N THR A 238 10.23 -10.26 -7.95
CA THR A 238 10.92 -9.39 -8.92
C THR A 238 10.36 -7.97 -8.90
N GLY A 239 11.11 -7.01 -9.45
CA GLY A 239 10.61 -5.66 -9.69
C GLY A 239 9.37 -5.64 -10.60
N HIS A 240 9.25 -6.60 -11.53
CA HIS A 240 8.06 -6.77 -12.36
C HIS A 240 6.82 -7.14 -11.54
N ASP A 241 6.94 -8.03 -10.55
CA ASP A 241 5.81 -8.40 -9.69
C ASP A 241 5.28 -7.18 -8.92
N ILE A 242 6.19 -6.33 -8.43
CA ILE A 242 5.85 -5.04 -7.79
C ILE A 242 5.16 -4.12 -8.82
N ALA A 243 5.78 -3.89 -9.98
CA ALA A 243 5.27 -2.98 -11.00
C ALA A 243 3.84 -3.37 -11.45
N VAL A 244 3.59 -4.67 -11.69
CA VAL A 244 2.26 -5.20 -12.01
C VAL A 244 1.28 -4.98 -10.86
N ALA A 245 1.69 -5.21 -9.61
CA ALA A 245 0.82 -5.02 -8.45
C ALA A 245 0.31 -3.57 -8.32
N TYR A 246 1.15 -2.60 -8.69
CA TYR A 246 0.79 -1.17 -8.66
C TYR A 246 0.06 -0.68 -9.93
N GLY A 247 -0.08 -1.53 -10.96
CA GLY A 247 -0.73 -1.18 -12.22
C GLY A 247 0.19 -0.62 -13.31
N ASN A 248 1.50 -0.73 -13.13
CA ASN A 248 2.50 -0.16 -14.04
C ASN A 248 3.38 -1.25 -14.65
N PRO A 249 2.83 -2.24 -15.39
CA PRO A 249 3.57 -3.40 -15.87
C PRO A 249 4.73 -3.06 -16.81
N GLU A 250 4.75 -1.86 -17.40
CA GLU A 250 5.83 -1.38 -18.26
C GLU A 250 6.97 -0.71 -17.47
N GLN A 251 6.75 -0.37 -16.19
CA GLN A 251 7.72 0.33 -15.34
C GLN A 251 8.50 -0.65 -14.46
N HIS A 252 9.31 -1.51 -15.07
CA HIS A 252 10.27 -2.33 -14.34
C HIS A 252 11.64 -2.35 -15.02
N GLY A 253 12.69 -2.12 -14.24
CA GLY A 253 14.05 -2.42 -14.66
C GLY A 253 14.30 -3.93 -14.71
N ALA A 254 15.39 -4.34 -15.36
CA ALA A 254 15.93 -5.69 -15.22
C ALA A 254 16.63 -5.83 -13.85
N THR A 255 15.85 -5.82 -12.77
CA THR A 255 16.36 -6.00 -11.41
C THR A 255 16.58 -7.48 -11.14
N ALA A 256 17.60 -7.82 -10.35
CA ALA A 256 17.79 -9.20 -9.93
C ALA A 256 16.61 -9.65 -9.04
N PRO A 257 16.21 -10.92 -9.10
CA PRO A 257 15.17 -11.46 -8.23
C PRO A 257 15.65 -11.57 -6.77
N VAL A 258 14.70 -11.49 -5.84
CA VAL A 258 14.90 -11.78 -4.42
C VAL A 258 14.15 -13.06 -4.06
N LEU A 259 14.74 -13.87 -3.17
CA LEU A 259 14.14 -15.11 -2.68
C LEU A 259 13.60 -14.93 -1.27
N LEU A 260 12.29 -15.06 -1.09
CA LEU A 260 11.65 -15.05 0.22
C LEU A 260 11.19 -16.46 0.57
N ARG A 261 11.58 -16.93 1.76
CA ARG A 261 11.11 -18.19 2.29
C ARG A 261 9.72 -17.99 2.89
N LEU A 262 8.77 -18.81 2.45
CA LEU A 262 7.43 -18.88 3.01
C LEU A 262 7.44 -19.84 4.19
N GLU A 263 6.87 -19.40 5.30
CA GLU A 263 6.64 -20.23 6.48
C GLU A 263 5.19 -20.02 6.92
N LEU A 264 4.44 -21.12 7.06
CA LEU A 264 3.10 -21.05 7.64
C LEU A 264 3.22 -20.76 9.13
N ASP A 265 2.67 -19.63 9.55
CA ASP A 265 2.51 -19.26 10.95
C ASP A 265 1.04 -19.44 11.35
N PRO A 266 0.65 -20.62 11.88
CA PRO A 266 -0.73 -20.88 12.22
C PRO A 266 -1.14 -20.07 13.45
N ALA A 267 -2.33 -19.48 13.38
CA ALA A 267 -2.94 -18.85 14.55
C ALA A 267 -3.06 -19.86 15.69
N THR A 268 -2.62 -19.44 16.89
CA THR A 268 -2.78 -20.22 18.11
C THR A 268 -4.13 -19.99 18.79
N ASP A 269 -4.79 -18.86 18.46
CA ASP A 269 -6.15 -18.51 18.86
C ASP A 269 -7.10 -18.79 17.67
N PRO A 270 -8.22 -19.51 17.87
CA PRO A 270 -9.22 -19.75 16.81
C PRO A 270 -9.83 -18.47 16.22
N ASP A 271 -9.80 -17.34 16.94
CA ASP A 271 -10.32 -16.06 16.48
C ASP A 271 -9.23 -15.18 15.80
N ALA A 272 -7.98 -15.65 15.77
CA ALA A 272 -6.86 -14.96 15.12
C ALA A 272 -6.58 -15.51 13.71
N ASP A 273 -5.97 -14.65 12.89
CA ASP A 273 -5.60 -15.01 11.52
C ASP A 273 -4.28 -15.77 11.49
N SER A 274 -4.24 -16.81 10.65
CA SER A 274 -2.98 -17.48 10.29
C SER A 274 -2.30 -16.70 9.17
N PHE A 275 -0.97 -16.66 9.19
CA PHE A 275 -0.18 -15.90 8.21
C PHE A 275 0.76 -16.79 7.42
N LEU A 276 1.14 -16.32 6.23
CA LEU A 276 2.36 -16.75 5.55
C LEU A 276 3.47 -15.75 5.87
N SER A 277 4.42 -16.16 6.69
CA SER A 277 5.59 -15.37 7.06
C SER A 277 6.60 -15.34 5.92
N LEU A 278 7.04 -14.14 5.53
CA LEU A 278 8.14 -13.94 4.60
C LEU A 278 9.46 -13.82 5.38
N ARG A 279 10.30 -14.85 5.26
CA ARG A 279 11.59 -14.92 5.95
C ARG A 279 12.74 -14.91 4.94
N PRO A 280 13.97 -14.58 5.37
CA PRO A 280 15.15 -14.84 4.57
C PRO A 280 15.27 -16.34 4.22
N PRO A 281 15.99 -16.68 3.14
CA PRO A 281 16.35 -18.06 2.84
C PRO A 281 17.05 -18.73 4.03
N ALA A 282 16.81 -20.03 4.19
CA ALA A 282 17.40 -20.80 5.28
C ALA A 282 18.95 -20.68 5.27
N GLY A 283 19.53 -20.45 6.45
CA GLY A 283 20.98 -20.29 6.60
C GLY A 283 21.54 -18.91 6.25
N HIS A 284 20.71 -17.90 5.98
CA HIS A 284 21.18 -16.52 5.87
C HIS A 284 21.91 -16.08 7.15
N PRO A 285 23.13 -15.51 7.06
CA PRO A 285 23.89 -15.13 8.25
C PRO A 285 23.45 -13.76 8.81
N GLY A 286 23.23 -13.70 10.12
CA GLY A 286 22.91 -12.47 10.83
C GLY A 286 21.40 -12.21 10.97
N PRO A 287 20.99 -11.01 11.40
CA PRO A 287 19.59 -10.69 11.64
C PRO A 287 18.81 -10.52 10.32
N ASP A 288 17.53 -10.89 10.33
CA ASP A 288 16.64 -10.83 9.17
C ASP A 288 16.54 -9.42 8.55
N GLY A 289 16.58 -8.37 9.38
CA GLY A 289 16.59 -6.97 8.91
C GLY A 289 17.71 -6.64 7.93
N ARG A 290 18.88 -7.30 8.04
CA ARG A 290 19.98 -7.13 7.08
C ARG A 290 19.63 -7.72 5.72
N TYR A 291 18.94 -8.86 5.71
CA TYR A 291 18.44 -9.45 4.47
C TYR A 291 17.40 -8.55 3.81
N TYR A 292 16.46 -8.01 4.59
CA TYR A 292 15.42 -7.12 4.08
C TYR A 292 16.00 -5.85 3.42
N ALA A 293 17.03 -5.26 4.02
CA ALA A 293 17.75 -4.14 3.43
C ALA A 293 18.41 -4.51 2.08
N ALA A 294 19.07 -5.67 2.02
CA ALA A 294 19.69 -6.16 0.78
C ALA A 294 18.64 -6.50 -0.30
N ALA A 295 17.50 -7.06 0.09
CA ALA A 295 16.38 -7.36 -0.79
C ALA A 295 15.79 -6.08 -1.40
N CYS A 296 15.52 -5.06 -0.59
CA CYS A 296 15.09 -3.74 -1.07
C CYS A 296 16.12 -3.14 -2.02
N ALA A 297 17.40 -3.12 -1.64
CA ALA A 297 18.46 -2.62 -2.52
C ALA A 297 18.51 -3.36 -3.86
N THR A 298 18.27 -4.68 -3.87
CA THR A 298 18.27 -5.51 -5.09
C THR A 298 17.04 -5.24 -5.98
N LEU A 299 15.86 -5.11 -5.38
CA LEU A 299 14.60 -4.92 -6.12
C LEU A 299 14.40 -3.50 -6.62
N PHE A 300 14.99 -2.52 -5.95
CA PHE A 300 14.90 -1.11 -6.32
C PHE A 300 16.20 -0.57 -6.92
N SER A 301 17.24 -1.39 -7.09
CA SER A 301 18.44 -0.99 -7.82
C SER A 301 18.07 -0.60 -9.26
N GLY A 302 18.22 0.67 -9.60
CA GLY A 302 17.89 1.18 -10.94
C GLY A 302 16.40 1.45 -11.19
N ILE A 303 15.54 1.36 -10.16
CA ILE A 303 14.17 1.89 -10.22
C ILE A 303 14.19 3.29 -9.63
N GLN A 304 14.07 4.30 -10.50
CA GLN A 304 13.95 5.70 -10.10
C GLN A 304 12.76 5.87 -9.14
N PRO A 305 12.95 6.39 -7.91
CA PRO A 305 11.84 6.75 -7.05
C PRO A 305 11.08 7.92 -7.69
N ASP A 306 9.76 7.79 -7.71
CA ASP A 306 8.84 8.78 -8.26
C ASP A 306 9.00 10.12 -7.51
N VAL A 307 9.65 11.08 -8.17
CA VAL A 307 9.92 12.43 -7.68
C VAL A 307 8.59 13.17 -7.58
N ARG A 308 8.10 13.37 -6.36
CA ARG A 308 6.95 14.24 -6.13
C ARG A 308 7.40 15.70 -6.18
N TYR A 309 7.07 16.38 -7.28
CA TYR A 309 7.20 17.83 -7.39
C TYR A 309 6.24 18.52 -6.41
N ALA A 310 6.79 19.13 -5.36
CA ALA A 310 6.01 20.02 -4.50
C ALA A 310 5.78 21.36 -5.21
N ARG A 311 4.53 21.82 -5.31
CA ARG A 311 4.25 23.21 -5.72
C ARG A 311 4.51 24.14 -4.54
N SER A 312 5.19 25.25 -4.80
CA SER A 312 5.51 26.27 -3.79
C SER A 312 4.23 26.80 -3.11
N SER A 313 4.09 26.52 -1.81
CA SER A 313 3.05 27.07 -0.94
C SER A 313 3.69 27.89 0.18
N ASP A 314 2.92 28.76 0.84
CA ASP A 314 3.41 29.54 1.98
C ASP A 314 3.84 28.63 3.14
N ALA A 315 3.16 27.49 3.33
CA ALA A 315 3.53 26.47 4.31
C ALA A 315 4.88 25.81 3.98
N MET A 316 5.09 25.45 2.71
CA MET A 316 6.37 24.88 2.25
C MET A 316 7.51 25.90 2.41
N SER A 317 7.27 27.16 2.06
CA SER A 317 8.27 28.23 2.21
C SER A 317 8.66 28.46 3.68
N ARG A 318 7.68 28.41 4.60
CA ARG A 318 7.94 28.47 6.04
C ARG A 318 8.72 27.27 6.54
N ALA A 319 8.39 26.06 6.08
CA ALA A 319 9.10 24.84 6.45
C ALA A 319 10.59 24.91 6.05
N VAL A 320 10.87 25.33 4.82
CA VAL A 320 12.26 25.52 4.34
C VAL A 320 13.00 26.58 5.16
N ALA A 321 12.35 27.71 5.46
CA ALA A 321 12.95 28.77 6.28
C ALA A 321 13.29 28.28 7.70
N THR A 322 12.38 27.54 8.34
CA THR A 322 12.60 26.93 9.65
C THR A 322 13.76 25.95 9.62
N ALA A 323 13.79 25.05 8.64
CA ALA A 323 14.87 24.07 8.51
C ALA A 323 16.24 24.76 8.35
N ARG A 324 16.33 25.78 7.50
CA ARG A 324 17.56 26.55 7.28
C ARG A 324 18.01 27.32 8.52
N ALA A 325 17.08 27.90 9.28
CA ALA A 325 17.41 28.64 10.50
C ALA A 325 18.04 27.73 11.57
N ALA A 326 17.59 26.47 11.67
CA ALA A 326 18.08 25.49 12.65
C ALA A 326 19.28 24.65 12.15
N LEU A 327 19.69 24.82 10.89
CA LEU A 327 20.72 24.01 10.25
C LEU A 327 22.10 24.16 10.92
N GLY A 328 22.43 25.36 11.40
CA GLY A 328 23.68 25.63 12.12
C GLY A 328 23.80 24.85 13.42
N ASP A 329 22.70 24.72 14.17
CA ASP A 329 22.65 23.96 15.43
C ASP A 329 22.75 22.45 15.18
N ALA A 330 22.10 21.95 14.12
CA ALA A 330 22.24 20.56 13.69
C ALA A 330 23.70 20.23 13.34
N ARG A 331 24.38 21.11 12.58
CA ARG A 331 25.81 20.96 12.28
C ARG A 331 26.66 20.95 13.54
N ALA A 332 26.44 21.89 14.46
CA ALA A 332 27.24 21.98 15.69
C ALA A 332 27.18 20.67 16.48
N ARG A 333 25.99 20.06 16.60
CA ARG A 333 25.82 18.75 17.24
C ARG A 333 26.47 17.61 16.47
N PHE A 334 26.31 17.57 15.15
CA PHE A 334 26.95 16.55 14.30
C PHE A 334 28.47 16.57 14.44
N VAL A 335 29.10 17.74 14.29
CA VAL A 335 30.56 17.92 14.38
C VAL A 335 31.09 17.61 15.79
N ALA A 336 30.30 17.92 16.83
CA ALA A 336 30.66 17.59 18.21
C ALA A 336 30.42 16.11 18.58
N GLY A 337 29.84 15.29 17.69
CA GLY A 337 29.45 13.91 17.99
C GLY A 337 28.33 13.83 19.04
N GLN A 338 27.48 14.85 19.12
CA GLN A 338 26.41 15.02 20.11
C GLN A 338 25.02 14.70 19.54
N LEU A 339 24.94 14.00 18.41
CA LEU A 339 23.68 13.42 17.99
C LEU A 339 23.28 12.26 18.91
N PRO A 340 21.98 11.98 19.07
CA PRO A 340 21.52 10.81 19.80
C PRO A 340 22.23 9.53 19.35
N THR A 341 22.48 8.61 20.29
CA THR A 341 23.11 7.33 19.98
C THR A 341 22.27 6.57 18.94
N GLU A 342 22.93 5.93 17.98
CA GLU A 342 22.28 5.19 16.88
C GLU A 342 21.41 6.05 15.95
N SER A 343 21.54 7.38 16.01
CA SER A 343 20.89 8.28 15.06
C SER A 343 21.78 8.67 13.89
N GLN A 344 21.16 9.05 12.77
CA GLN A 344 21.80 9.55 11.57
C GLN A 344 21.22 10.92 11.20
N LEU A 345 22.09 11.86 10.85
CA LEU A 345 21.68 13.11 10.23
C LEU A 345 21.54 12.91 8.72
N VAL A 346 20.39 13.32 8.17
CA VAL A 346 20.13 13.38 6.73
C VAL A 346 19.78 14.82 6.32
N VAL A 347 20.13 15.20 5.10
CA VAL A 347 19.80 16.51 4.51
C VAL A 347 19.04 16.32 3.20
N LYS A 348 18.07 17.20 2.96
CA LYS A 348 17.34 17.30 1.70
C LYS A 348 17.87 18.51 0.93
N TYR A 349 18.22 18.31 -0.33
CA TYR A 349 18.82 19.36 -1.15
C TYR A 349 18.23 19.37 -2.57
N GLY A 350 18.29 20.53 -3.20
CA GLY A 350 17.81 20.73 -4.57
C GLY A 350 18.88 20.42 -5.60
N LEU A 351 18.53 19.63 -6.61
CA LEU A 351 19.28 19.44 -7.84
C LEU A 351 18.64 20.28 -8.96
N PRO A 352 19.43 20.94 -9.82
CA PRO A 352 18.89 21.72 -10.93
C PRO A 352 18.23 20.80 -11.97
N GLY A 353 17.05 21.18 -12.45
CA GLY A 353 16.30 20.46 -13.48
C GLY A 353 15.55 21.41 -14.42
N ASP A 354 15.24 20.94 -15.63
CA ASP A 354 14.58 21.73 -16.69
C ASP A 354 13.16 22.19 -16.28
N ASP A 355 12.44 21.37 -15.49
CA ASP A 355 11.10 21.65 -14.99
C ASP A 355 11.09 22.26 -13.57
N GLY A 356 12.27 22.66 -13.07
CA GLY A 356 12.49 23.14 -11.71
C GLY A 356 13.37 22.20 -10.88
N PRO A 357 13.73 22.61 -9.65
CA PRO A 357 14.64 21.83 -8.82
C PRO A 357 13.98 20.53 -8.35
N GLU A 358 14.71 19.43 -8.54
CA GLU A 358 14.39 18.14 -7.95
C GLU A 358 14.94 18.08 -6.52
N TYR A 359 14.18 17.53 -5.56
CA TYR A 359 14.65 17.45 -4.18
C TYR A 359 14.90 16.01 -3.75
N VAL A 360 16.13 15.73 -3.31
CA VAL A 360 16.61 14.40 -2.90
C VAL A 360 17.19 14.44 -1.49
N TRP A 361 17.25 13.28 -0.83
CA TRP A 361 17.84 13.12 0.49
C TRP A 361 19.25 12.52 0.43
N ALA A 362 20.13 12.92 1.35
CA ALA A 362 21.44 12.32 1.57
C ALA A 362 21.74 12.17 3.06
N GLY A 363 22.31 11.02 3.44
CA GLY A 363 22.86 10.81 4.77
C GLY A 363 24.21 11.49 4.93
N VAL A 364 24.37 12.30 5.97
CA VAL A 364 25.60 13.07 6.23
C VAL A 364 26.67 12.15 6.80
N THR A 365 27.83 12.10 6.13
CA THR A 365 29.00 11.33 6.57
C THR A 365 30.12 12.22 7.08
N SER A 366 30.23 13.46 6.59
CA SER A 366 31.15 14.48 7.10
C SER A 366 30.60 15.89 6.86
N TRP A 367 30.90 16.81 7.79
CA TRP A 367 30.50 18.22 7.70
C TRP A 367 31.56 19.16 8.31
N GLU A 368 32.83 18.89 7.96
CA GLU A 368 33.99 19.63 8.47
C GLU A 368 33.95 21.12 8.11
N ALA A 369 33.60 21.45 6.87
CA ALA A 369 33.48 22.82 6.39
C ALA A 369 32.01 23.30 6.47
N PRO A 370 31.70 24.48 7.03
CA PRO A 370 30.32 24.92 7.24
C PRO A 370 29.51 25.09 5.95
N GLU A 371 30.18 25.37 4.85
CA GLU A 371 29.57 25.50 3.52
C GLU A 371 29.31 24.15 2.83
N ARG A 372 30.00 23.08 3.22
CA ARG A 372 30.05 21.85 2.43
C ARG A 372 29.77 20.59 3.25
N ILE A 373 28.75 19.85 2.82
CA ILE A 373 28.33 18.58 3.41
C ILE A 373 28.80 17.45 2.50
N VAL A 374 29.47 16.45 3.06
CA VAL A 374 29.78 15.19 2.38
C VAL A 374 28.81 14.13 2.90
N GLY A 375 28.19 13.42 1.98
CA GLY A 375 27.20 12.42 2.33
C GLY A 375 27.12 11.28 1.33
N VAL A 376 26.14 10.43 1.58
CA VAL A 376 25.75 9.32 0.71
C VAL A 376 24.30 9.53 0.33
N SER A 377 23.97 9.49 -0.97
CA SER A 377 22.60 9.69 -1.39
C SER A 377 21.68 8.61 -0.79
N ALA A 378 20.54 9.03 -0.28
CA ALA A 378 19.46 8.17 0.21
C ALA A 378 18.30 8.09 -0.80
N SER A 379 18.46 8.70 -1.98
CA SER A 379 17.50 8.68 -3.08
C SER A 379 18.23 8.68 -4.43
N ASP A 380 17.60 8.19 -5.49
CA ASP A 380 18.09 8.44 -6.85
C ASP A 380 17.52 9.75 -7.37
N ALA A 381 18.32 10.51 -8.12
CA ALA A 381 17.86 11.71 -8.82
C ALA A 381 17.48 11.41 -10.27
N ASN A 382 16.40 12.02 -10.75
CA ASN A 382 15.95 12.00 -12.13
C ASN A 382 16.75 12.95 -13.03
N THR A 383 17.19 14.09 -12.48
CA THR A 383 17.85 15.18 -13.21
C THR A 383 19.37 15.03 -13.28
N ASP A 384 19.97 14.24 -12.38
CA ASP A 384 21.41 13.98 -12.34
C ASP A 384 21.69 12.48 -12.22
N GLU A 385 22.27 11.89 -13.26
CA GLU A 385 22.59 10.45 -13.29
C GLU A 385 23.66 10.02 -12.29
N SER A 386 24.47 10.96 -11.80
CA SER A 386 25.53 10.69 -10.81
C SER A 386 24.99 10.57 -9.38
N VAL A 387 23.77 11.05 -9.12
CA VAL A 387 23.14 10.98 -7.81
C VAL A 387 22.26 9.73 -7.75
N ARG A 388 22.81 8.66 -7.17
CA ARG A 388 22.14 7.38 -6.93
C ARG A 388 22.26 6.96 -5.47
N ILE A 389 21.30 6.21 -4.95
CA ILE A 389 21.36 5.62 -3.60
C ILE A 389 22.73 4.96 -3.37
N GLY A 390 23.37 5.28 -2.25
CA GLY A 390 24.69 4.75 -1.92
C GLY A 390 25.85 5.49 -2.58
N SER A 391 25.61 6.37 -3.55
CA SER A 391 26.66 7.17 -4.20
C SER A 391 27.13 8.30 -3.31
N PRO A 392 28.44 8.61 -3.30
CA PRO A 392 28.96 9.76 -2.58
C PRO A 392 28.42 11.04 -3.23
N VAL A 393 27.93 11.95 -2.40
CA VAL A 393 27.43 13.26 -2.83
C VAL A 393 28.08 14.37 -2.02
N VAL A 394 28.22 15.53 -2.65
CA VAL A 394 28.67 16.76 -2.03
C VAL A 394 27.53 17.76 -2.15
N VAL A 395 27.04 18.23 -1.01
CA VAL A 395 25.90 19.14 -0.93
C VAL A 395 26.41 20.48 -0.39
N GLU A 396 26.18 21.55 -1.15
CA GLU A 396 26.39 22.91 -0.67
C GLU A 396 25.30 23.26 0.33
N THR A 397 25.68 23.87 1.45
CA THR A 397 24.76 24.18 2.56
C THR A 397 23.68 25.17 2.12
N SER A 398 23.94 25.99 1.10
CA SER A 398 22.94 26.88 0.48
C SER A 398 21.81 26.14 -0.22
N ASP A 399 22.07 24.91 -0.66
CA ASP A 399 21.15 24.11 -1.48
C ASP A 399 20.28 23.20 -0.61
N VAL A 400 20.61 23.10 0.69
CA VAL A 400 19.80 22.41 1.68
C VAL A 400 18.46 23.13 1.82
N VAL A 401 17.38 22.36 1.69
CA VAL A 401 16.00 22.82 1.87
C VAL A 401 15.33 22.21 3.10
N ASP A 402 15.88 21.10 3.61
CA ASP A 402 15.44 20.45 4.84
C ASP A 402 16.54 19.60 5.45
N TRP A 403 16.39 19.20 6.70
CA TRP A 403 17.24 18.20 7.35
C TRP A 403 16.44 17.44 8.40
N ALA A 404 16.89 16.23 8.73
CA ALA A 404 16.29 15.43 9.78
C ALA A 404 17.33 14.62 10.52
N VAL A 405 17.12 14.40 11.82
CA VAL A 405 17.80 13.36 12.59
C VAL A 405 16.85 12.18 12.66
N LEU A 406 17.34 11.04 12.20
CA LEU A 406 16.61 9.79 12.15
C LEU A 406 17.22 8.81 13.16
N ASP A 407 16.41 8.10 13.91
CA ASP A 407 16.87 6.93 14.67
C ASP A 407 16.08 5.68 14.24
N ALA A 408 16.18 4.61 15.02
CA ALA A 408 15.46 3.37 14.77
C ALA A 408 13.93 3.52 14.79
N THR A 409 13.37 4.63 15.30
CA THR A 409 11.93 4.90 15.41
C THR A 409 11.41 5.92 14.38
N GLY A 410 12.29 6.46 13.54
CA GLY A 410 11.95 7.42 12.47
C GLY A 410 12.53 8.82 12.70
N VAL A 411 11.84 9.84 12.19
CA VAL A 411 12.26 11.26 12.35
C VAL A 411 12.02 11.67 13.79
N ILE A 412 13.09 11.86 14.55
CA ILE A 412 13.02 12.38 15.93
C ILE A 412 13.19 13.89 15.99
N GLU A 413 13.76 14.48 14.95
CA GLU A 413 13.93 15.92 14.82
C GLU A 413 14.02 16.33 13.34
N GLY A 414 13.43 17.47 12.99
CA GLY A 414 13.46 18.02 11.64
C GLY A 414 12.41 17.45 10.69
N GLY A 415 12.70 17.45 9.39
CA GLY A 415 11.79 16.94 8.36
C GLY A 415 10.57 17.81 8.09
N TRP A 416 10.67 19.14 8.28
CA TRP A 416 9.54 20.06 8.18
C TRP A 416 8.89 20.07 6.80
N THR A 417 9.67 19.96 5.73
CA THR A 417 9.12 19.90 4.36
C THR A 417 8.39 18.59 4.12
N GLN A 418 8.84 17.50 4.74
CA GLN A 418 8.16 16.21 4.69
C GLN A 418 6.85 16.25 5.48
N ALA A 419 6.84 16.83 6.68
CA ALA A 419 5.63 17.03 7.48
C ALA A 419 4.55 17.83 6.74
N VAL A 420 4.94 18.87 5.98
CA VAL A 420 3.99 19.62 5.13
C VAL A 420 3.41 18.73 4.04
N LEU A 421 4.21 17.89 3.38
CA LEU A 421 3.72 16.95 2.37
C LEU A 421 2.78 15.89 2.95
N ASP A 422 3.10 15.40 4.14
CA ASP A 422 2.34 14.35 4.82
C ASP A 422 1.00 14.89 5.39
N SER A 423 0.97 16.17 5.77
CA SER A 423 -0.23 16.86 6.28
C SER A 423 -1.29 17.19 5.22
N GLY A 424 -0.94 17.10 3.93
CA GLY A 424 -1.89 17.19 2.81
C GLY A 424 -2.76 18.45 2.76
N GLU A 425 -2.24 19.64 3.12
CA GLU A 425 -3.03 20.88 3.12
C GLU A 425 -3.75 21.11 1.77
N PRO A 426 -5.10 21.11 1.73
CA PRO A 426 -5.84 21.39 0.51
C PRO A 426 -5.71 22.89 0.16
N PRO A 427 -5.70 23.24 -1.14
CA PRO A 427 -5.56 24.63 -1.57
C PRO A 427 -6.73 25.47 -1.05
N THR A 428 -6.41 26.62 -0.46
CA THR A 428 -7.38 27.68 -0.25
C THR A 428 -7.72 28.28 -1.63
N PRO A 429 -8.99 28.30 -2.04
CA PRO A 429 -9.36 28.88 -3.33
C PRO A 429 -9.05 30.38 -3.31
N LYS A 430 -8.26 30.84 -4.28
CA LYS A 430 -8.08 32.28 -4.54
C LYS A 430 -9.44 32.86 -4.91
N THR A 431 -9.94 33.76 -4.06
CA THR A 431 -11.11 34.61 -4.35
C THR A 431 -10.73 35.58 -5.49
N PRO A 432 -11.65 35.89 -6.43
CA PRO A 432 -11.34 36.55 -7.71
C PRO A 432 -10.62 37.90 -7.63
#